data_AF-A0A7V4PL32-F1
#
_entry.id   AF-A0A7V4PL32-F1
#
_cell.length_a   1.000
_cell.length_b   1.000
_cell.length_c   1.000
_cell.angle_alpha   90.00
_cell.angle_beta   90.00
_cell.angle_gamma   90.00
#
_symmetry.space_group_name_H-M   'P 1'
#
loop_
_entity.id
_entity.type
_entity.pdbx_description
1 polymer ?
#
loop_
_entity_poly.entity_id
_entity_poly.type
_entity_poly.pdbx_seq_one_letter_code
_entity_poly.pdbx_strand_id
1 'polypeptide(L)'
;MSNKETYACHHCGAEAEITLDGFEKVEDVVRRTKKGICRACGKEVEIEPLSDGVFVCQNCRAEADLTLEGFESVQEVLMREKGLRCKVCGKEIFWSHREDIKAVKVAIEAEREAYQNYSRAAKRTKDPRGKDMFQQLAEFEMNHYQKLKALLKSLEEQGEWLLYDGTSLKKRKIPLKPEKITGQEQLTDMDALKIAIREERKARAYYQFLSELTKDPRGKDMYKRLANEEELHEKILNDQYYSLHNTGIWSWGD
;
A
#
# COMPACT_ATOMS: atom_id res chain seq x y z
N MET A 1 17.06 -9.53 4.56
CA MET A 1 17.52 -9.53 3.16
C MET A 1 16.27 -9.49 2.30
N SER A 2 15.96 -8.35 1.69
CA SER A 2 14.78 -8.20 0.82
C SER A 2 14.95 -9.14 -0.38
N ASN A 3 14.02 -10.08 -0.57
CA ASN A 3 13.96 -10.89 -1.78
C ASN A 3 13.51 -9.98 -2.93
N LYS A 4 14.47 -9.34 -3.60
CA LYS A 4 14.22 -8.50 -4.75
C LYS A 4 13.93 -9.42 -5.94
N GLU A 5 12.66 -9.56 -6.32
CA GLU A 5 12.34 -10.23 -7.57
C GLU A 5 12.61 -9.29 -8.76
N THR A 6 13.49 -9.73 -9.66
CA THR A 6 13.86 -8.99 -10.86
C THR A 6 13.08 -9.47 -12.07
N TYR A 7 12.70 -8.54 -12.93
CA TYR A 7 11.93 -8.74 -14.16
C TYR A 7 12.83 -8.48 -15.34
N ALA A 8 13.07 -9.49 -16.19
CA ALA A 8 13.93 -9.32 -17.33
C ALA A 8 13.13 -8.82 -18.54
N CYS A 9 13.62 -7.78 -19.20
CA CYS A 9 13.16 -7.40 -20.52
C CYS A 9 13.36 -8.58 -21.47
N HIS A 10 12.28 -9.07 -22.08
CA HIS A 10 12.29 -10.16 -23.05
C HIS A 10 13.19 -9.91 -24.28
N HIS A 11 13.55 -8.65 -24.54
CA HIS A 11 14.37 -8.27 -25.69
C HIS A 11 15.87 -8.16 -25.39
N CYS A 12 16.27 -7.57 -24.27
CA CYS A 12 17.68 -7.32 -23.96
C CYS A 12 18.17 -8.04 -22.70
N GLY A 13 17.30 -8.77 -22.00
CA GLY A 13 17.64 -9.45 -20.75
C GLY A 13 17.84 -8.51 -19.56
N ALA A 14 17.66 -7.19 -19.73
CA ALA A 14 17.85 -6.23 -18.64
C ALA A 14 16.81 -6.46 -17.54
N GLU A 15 17.31 -6.65 -16.32
CA GLU A 15 16.52 -6.87 -15.13
C GLU A 15 16.04 -5.53 -14.52
N ALA A 16 14.74 -5.40 -14.28
CA ALA A 16 14.11 -4.32 -13.52
C ALA A 16 13.57 -4.90 -12.20
N GLU A 17 13.93 -4.31 -11.07
CA GLU A 17 13.32 -4.68 -9.79
C GLU A 17 11.88 -4.17 -9.76
N ILE A 18 10.90 -5.06 -9.51
CA ILE A 18 9.59 -4.64 -9.01
C ILE A 18 9.56 -5.10 -7.56
N THR A 19 9.75 -4.14 -6.67
CA THR A 19 9.50 -4.30 -5.24
C THR A 19 8.40 -3.31 -4.85
N LEU A 20 7.70 -3.54 -3.73
CA LEU A 20 6.82 -2.50 -3.18
C LEU A 20 7.56 -1.19 -2.86
N ASP A 21 8.88 -1.28 -2.64
CA ASP A 21 9.80 -0.13 -2.51
C ASP A 21 10.37 0.37 -3.85
N GLY A 22 10.12 -0.35 -4.95
CA GLY A 22 10.61 -0.09 -6.31
C GLY A 22 9.66 0.78 -7.12
N PHE A 23 8.49 1.06 -6.56
CA PHE A 23 7.73 2.26 -6.88
C PHE A 23 8.53 3.45 -6.34
N GLU A 24 9.02 4.32 -7.23
CA GLU A 24 9.77 5.52 -6.82
C GLU A 24 9.02 6.18 -5.66
N LYS A 25 9.68 6.32 -4.50
CA LYS A 25 9.07 7.03 -3.39
C LYS A 25 8.73 8.42 -3.89
N VAL A 26 7.61 8.96 -3.44
CA VAL A 26 7.27 10.37 -3.65
C VAL A 26 8.47 11.28 -3.39
N GLU A 27 9.23 10.99 -2.34
CA GLU A 27 10.49 11.67 -1.99
C GLU A 27 11.56 11.57 -3.09
N ASP A 28 11.68 10.43 -3.77
CA ASP A 28 12.65 10.17 -4.83
C ASP A 28 12.24 10.87 -6.15
N VAL A 29 10.93 10.92 -6.45
CA VAL A 29 10.39 11.70 -7.57
C VAL A 29 10.63 13.20 -7.36
N VAL A 30 10.37 13.70 -6.15
CA VAL A 30 10.56 15.11 -5.77
C VAL A 30 12.04 15.49 -5.79
N ARG A 31 12.92 14.61 -5.28
CA ARG A 31 14.39 14.85 -5.32
C ARG A 31 14.93 14.98 -6.75
N ARG A 32 14.31 14.29 -7.71
CA ARG A 32 14.73 14.27 -9.11
C ARG A 32 14.19 15.44 -9.93
N THR A 33 12.92 15.80 -9.73
CA THR A 33 12.24 16.84 -10.51
C THR A 33 12.38 18.22 -9.89
N LYS A 34 12.51 18.31 -8.56
CA LYS A 34 12.50 19.53 -7.71
C LYS A 34 11.33 20.47 -7.94
N LYS A 35 10.39 20.16 -8.84
CA LYS A 35 9.31 21.03 -9.32
C LYS A 35 8.00 20.25 -9.39
N GLY A 36 6.92 20.86 -8.94
CA GLY A 36 5.57 20.31 -9.04
C GLY A 36 4.51 21.40 -9.02
N ILE A 37 3.27 21.07 -9.36
CA ILE A 37 2.15 22.02 -9.35
C ILE A 37 1.51 22.01 -7.97
N CYS A 38 1.56 23.14 -7.26
CA CYS A 38 0.91 23.26 -5.97
C CYS A 38 -0.62 23.32 -6.12
N ARG A 39 -1.37 22.40 -5.53
CA ARG A 39 -2.85 22.43 -5.57
C ARG A 39 -3.47 23.62 -4.81
N ALA A 40 -2.79 24.15 -3.80
CA ALA A 40 -3.30 25.29 -3.03
C ALA A 40 -3.22 26.62 -3.81
N CYS A 41 -2.16 26.82 -4.60
CA CYS A 41 -1.98 28.07 -5.35
C CYS A 41 -1.98 27.92 -6.88
N GLY A 42 -2.11 26.69 -7.39
CA GLY A 42 -2.19 26.36 -8.83
C GLY A 42 -0.91 26.61 -9.65
N LYS A 43 0.22 26.91 -8.99
CA LYS A 43 1.47 27.29 -9.67
C LYS A 43 2.47 26.14 -9.67
N GLU A 44 3.25 26.05 -10.73
CA GLU A 44 4.49 25.26 -10.73
C GLU A 44 5.48 25.89 -9.75
N VAL A 45 5.96 25.11 -8.79
CA VAL A 45 6.78 25.57 -7.67
C VAL A 45 7.88 24.55 -7.37
N GLU A 46 8.98 25.04 -6.79
CA GLU A 46 10.00 24.15 -6.24
C GLU A 46 9.54 23.60 -4.88
N ILE A 47 9.85 22.33 -4.64
CA ILE A 47 9.41 21.56 -3.46
C ILE A 47 10.65 21.19 -2.64
N GLU A 48 10.70 21.64 -1.38
CA GLU A 48 11.82 21.36 -0.48
C GLU A 48 11.40 20.51 0.73
N PRO A 49 12.23 19.52 1.13
CA PRO A 49 12.00 18.72 2.34
C PRO A 49 12.37 19.49 3.61
N LEU A 50 11.50 19.45 4.61
CA LEU A 50 11.81 19.79 6.01
C LEU A 50 12.40 18.57 6.73
N SER A 51 12.94 18.80 7.94
CA SER A 51 13.63 17.81 8.78
C SER A 51 12.82 16.53 9.04
N ASP A 52 11.51 16.58 8.90
CA ASP A 52 10.57 15.51 9.29
C ASP A 52 9.88 14.84 8.08
N GLY A 53 10.38 15.06 6.86
CA GLY A 53 9.79 14.49 5.63
C GLY A 53 8.53 15.21 5.14
N VAL A 54 8.18 16.33 5.75
CA VAL A 54 7.14 17.26 5.29
C VAL A 54 7.74 18.13 4.19
N PHE A 55 7.07 18.19 3.03
CA PHE A 55 7.51 19.05 1.93
C PHE A 55 6.69 20.34 1.92
N VAL A 56 7.26 21.48 1.54
CA VAL A 56 6.54 22.77 1.52
C VAL A 56 6.64 23.46 0.17
N CYS A 57 5.54 24.08 -0.24
CA CYS A 57 5.51 24.96 -1.41
C CYS A 57 6.25 26.26 -1.11
N GLN A 58 7.28 26.59 -1.88
CA GLN A 58 8.03 27.84 -1.66
C GLN A 58 7.23 29.12 -1.96
N ASN A 59 6.20 29.05 -2.81
CA ASN A 59 5.40 30.23 -3.19
C ASN A 59 4.31 30.58 -2.16
N CYS A 60 3.54 29.60 -1.69
CA CYS A 60 2.41 29.85 -0.79
C CYS A 60 2.60 29.25 0.62
N ARG A 61 3.71 28.54 0.86
CA ARG A 61 4.03 27.84 2.11
C ARG A 61 3.04 26.77 2.55
N ALA A 62 2.14 26.35 1.65
CA ALA A 62 1.32 25.18 1.90
C ALA A 62 2.22 23.96 2.07
N GLU A 63 1.98 23.21 3.15
CA GLU A 63 2.58 21.90 3.36
C GLU A 63 2.00 20.95 2.30
N ALA A 64 2.87 20.25 1.59
CA ALA A 64 2.51 19.11 0.78
C ALA A 64 2.16 17.99 1.74
N ASP A 65 0.88 17.89 2.00
CA ASP A 65 0.31 16.80 2.75
C ASP A 65 0.56 15.51 1.97
N LEU A 66 1.45 14.67 2.48
CA LEU A 66 1.63 13.30 1.98
C LEU A 66 0.31 12.49 2.08
N THR A 67 -0.71 13.04 2.75
CA THR A 67 -1.99 12.38 2.95
C THR A 67 -3.08 12.73 1.95
N LEU A 68 -3.04 13.83 1.19
CA LEU A 68 -4.18 14.22 0.35
C LEU A 68 -3.74 14.88 -0.97
N GLU A 69 -4.00 14.17 -2.06
CA GLU A 69 -4.09 14.69 -3.45
C GLU A 69 -2.79 15.17 -4.16
N GLY A 70 -1.65 15.26 -3.50
CA GLY A 70 -0.48 15.98 -4.03
C GLY A 70 0.51 15.23 -4.94
N PHE A 71 0.40 13.91 -5.10
CA PHE A 71 1.40 13.13 -5.85
C PHE A 71 0.74 12.24 -6.88
N GLU A 72 1.32 12.23 -8.10
CA GLU A 72 0.94 11.27 -9.12
C GLU A 72 0.96 9.88 -8.48
N SER A 73 -0.19 9.22 -8.48
CA SER A 73 -0.30 7.82 -8.09
C SER A 73 0.69 6.99 -8.90
N VAL A 74 1.17 5.89 -8.34
CA VAL A 74 1.92 4.87 -9.08
C VAL A 74 1.24 4.52 -10.41
N GLN A 75 -0.10 4.52 -10.39
CA GLN A 75 -0.97 4.40 -11.56
C GLN A 75 -0.76 5.54 -12.59
N GLU A 76 -0.67 6.80 -12.19
CA GLU A 76 -0.44 7.95 -13.08
C GLU A 76 0.96 7.93 -13.72
N VAL A 77 2.00 7.52 -12.98
CA VAL A 77 3.36 7.37 -13.53
C VAL A 77 3.43 6.25 -14.58
N LEU A 78 2.68 5.15 -14.39
CA LEU A 78 2.68 4.00 -15.29
C LEU A 78 1.74 4.18 -16.49
N MET A 79 0.61 4.87 -16.31
CA MET A 79 -0.37 5.14 -17.38
C MET A 79 0.11 6.18 -18.39
N ARG A 80 1.08 7.04 -18.04
CA ARG A 80 1.66 8.03 -18.95
C ARG A 80 2.41 7.39 -20.14
N GLU A 81 2.86 6.14 -20.01
CA GLU A 81 3.72 5.49 -21.02
C GLU A 81 3.07 4.35 -21.83
N LYS A 82 1.79 3.99 -21.62
CA LYS A 82 1.09 2.92 -22.36
C LYS A 82 1.89 1.60 -22.44
N GLY A 83 2.50 1.18 -21.33
CA GLY A 83 3.22 -0.09 -21.22
C GLY A 83 4.48 0.03 -20.39
N LEU A 84 4.88 -1.06 -19.73
CA LEU A 84 6.18 -1.15 -19.05
C LEU A 84 7.28 -1.06 -20.12
N ARG A 85 7.97 0.08 -20.26
CA ARG A 85 9.13 0.18 -21.17
C ARG A 85 10.42 -0.21 -20.45
N CYS A 86 11.24 -1.03 -21.10
CA CYS A 86 12.56 -1.36 -20.59
C CYS A 86 13.45 -0.12 -20.58
N LYS A 87 13.97 0.27 -19.40
CA LYS A 87 14.88 1.42 -19.26
C LYS A 87 16.22 1.27 -19.99
N VAL A 88 16.60 0.03 -20.37
CA VAL A 88 17.87 -0.25 -21.06
C VAL A 88 17.71 -0.23 -22.59
N CYS A 89 16.65 -0.83 -23.13
CA CYS A 89 16.48 -0.96 -24.58
C CYS A 89 15.27 -0.21 -25.15
N GLY A 90 14.49 0.48 -24.32
CA GLY A 90 13.34 1.32 -24.71
C GLY A 90 12.13 0.55 -25.27
N LYS A 91 12.18 -0.79 -25.34
CA LYS A 91 11.10 -1.62 -25.88
C LYS A 91 10.03 -1.91 -24.85
N GLU A 92 8.80 -2.10 -25.32
CA GLU A 92 7.68 -2.54 -24.50
C GLU A 92 7.94 -3.93 -23.92
N ILE A 93 7.72 -4.05 -22.61
CA ILE A 93 7.73 -5.29 -21.85
C ILE A 93 6.30 -5.83 -21.91
N PHE A 94 6.15 -6.98 -22.58
CA PHE A 94 4.87 -7.67 -22.63
C PHE A 94 4.62 -8.37 -21.30
N TRP A 95 3.48 -8.06 -20.67
CA TRP A 95 3.00 -8.79 -19.51
C TRP A 95 2.56 -10.21 -19.91
N SER A 96 3.25 -11.21 -19.36
CA SER A 96 3.01 -12.63 -19.62
C SER A 96 2.69 -13.40 -18.34
N HIS A 97 2.37 -14.68 -18.51
CA HIS A 97 2.15 -15.61 -17.39
C HIS A 97 3.32 -15.66 -16.40
N ARG A 98 4.56 -15.47 -16.88
CA ARG A 98 5.75 -15.42 -16.02
C ARG A 98 5.74 -14.18 -15.12
N GLU A 99 5.28 -13.05 -15.63
CA GLU A 99 5.15 -11.81 -14.86
C GLU A 99 4.02 -11.93 -13.84
N ASP A 100 2.89 -12.56 -14.19
CA ASP A 100 1.81 -12.84 -13.24
C ASP A 100 2.31 -13.64 -12.03
N ILE A 101 3.08 -14.72 -12.26
CA ILE A 101 3.67 -15.53 -11.19
C ILE A 101 4.58 -14.71 -10.27
N LYS A 102 5.45 -13.87 -10.84
CA LYS A 102 6.35 -13.02 -10.05
C LYS A 102 5.59 -11.95 -9.26
N ALA A 103 4.59 -11.33 -9.88
CA ALA A 103 3.76 -10.35 -9.20
C ALA A 103 3.03 -10.97 -8.00
N VAL A 104 2.49 -12.18 -8.15
CA VAL A 104 1.87 -12.91 -7.05
C VAL A 104 2.89 -13.25 -5.95
N LYS A 105 4.14 -13.59 -6.28
CA LYS A 105 5.19 -13.84 -5.27
C LYS A 105 5.51 -12.60 -4.45
N VAL A 106 5.61 -11.44 -5.10
CA VAL A 106 5.80 -10.15 -4.43
C VAL A 106 4.61 -9.84 -3.52
N ALA A 107 3.38 -10.03 -4.01
CA ALA A 107 2.17 -9.84 -3.20
C ALA A 107 2.16 -10.77 -1.96
N ILE A 108 2.47 -12.06 -2.12
CA ILE A 108 2.54 -13.02 -1.00
C ILE A 108 3.52 -12.56 0.08
N GLU A 109 4.70 -12.06 -0.31
CA GLU A 109 5.67 -11.58 0.67
C GLU A 109 5.14 -10.33 1.39
N ALA A 110 4.56 -9.39 0.65
CA ALA A 110 3.95 -8.19 1.21
C ALA A 110 2.87 -8.52 2.25
N GLU A 111 1.93 -9.40 1.91
CA GLU A 111 0.86 -9.84 2.81
C GLU A 111 1.41 -10.52 4.07
N ARG A 112 2.46 -11.32 3.91
CA ARG A 112 3.13 -11.95 5.04
C ARG A 112 3.77 -10.92 5.97
N GLU A 113 4.43 -9.92 5.42
CA GLU A 113 5.03 -8.83 6.20
C GLU A 113 3.96 -7.97 6.88
N ALA A 114 2.88 -7.61 6.18
CA ALA A 114 1.74 -6.88 6.72
C ALA A 114 1.09 -7.63 7.89
N TYR A 115 0.81 -8.92 7.74
CA TYR A 115 0.36 -9.80 8.82
C TYR A 115 1.27 -9.74 10.05
N GLN A 116 2.59 -9.84 9.85
CA GLN A 116 3.56 -9.79 10.95
C GLN A 116 3.60 -8.40 11.60
N ASN A 117 3.48 -7.33 10.83
CA ASN A 117 3.45 -5.95 11.30
C ASN A 117 2.23 -5.73 12.19
N TYR A 118 1.04 -6.10 11.71
CA TYR A 118 -0.20 -5.99 12.48
C TYR A 118 -0.20 -6.86 13.72
N SER A 119 0.28 -8.11 13.61
CA SER A 119 0.44 -8.99 14.77
C SER A 119 1.37 -8.40 15.84
N ARG A 120 2.41 -7.67 15.44
CA ARG A 120 3.31 -6.97 16.37
C ARG A 120 2.66 -5.71 16.95
N ALA A 121 1.94 -4.94 16.14
CA ALA A 121 1.19 -3.76 16.60
C ALA A 121 0.15 -4.16 17.65
N ALA A 122 -0.66 -5.19 17.38
CA ALA A 122 -1.64 -5.73 18.33
C ALA A 122 -1.02 -6.19 19.66
N LYS A 123 0.22 -6.67 19.66
CA LYS A 123 0.92 -7.06 20.90
C LYS A 123 1.45 -5.87 21.70
N ARG A 124 1.72 -4.73 21.05
CA ARG A 124 2.31 -3.53 21.66
C ARG A 124 1.25 -2.54 22.13
N THR A 125 0.13 -2.44 21.43
CA THR A 125 -0.99 -1.59 21.80
C THR A 125 -1.66 -2.14 23.05
N LYS A 126 -1.76 -1.30 24.09
CA LYS A 126 -2.37 -1.70 25.37
C LYS A 126 -3.88 -1.55 25.33
N ASP A 127 -4.36 -0.52 24.64
CA ASP A 127 -5.79 -0.28 24.49
C ASP A 127 -6.47 -1.49 23.83
N PRO A 128 -7.47 -2.10 24.48
CA PRO A 128 -8.14 -3.30 23.96
C PRO A 128 -8.82 -3.11 22.60
N ARG A 129 -9.31 -1.90 22.29
CA ARG A 129 -9.94 -1.58 21.00
C ARG A 129 -8.89 -1.49 19.91
N GLY A 130 -7.80 -0.74 20.14
CA GLY A 130 -6.69 -0.66 19.18
C GLY A 130 -6.05 -2.02 18.94
N LYS A 131 -5.89 -2.82 20.00
CA LYS A 131 -5.42 -4.21 19.91
C LYS A 131 -6.34 -5.09 19.06
N ASP A 132 -7.65 -5.02 19.28
CA ASP A 132 -8.61 -5.80 18.49
C ASP A 132 -8.61 -5.37 17.01
N MET A 133 -8.53 -4.06 16.72
CA MET A 133 -8.42 -3.56 15.35
C MET A 133 -7.20 -4.17 14.64
N PHE A 134 -6.00 -4.04 15.23
CA PHE A 134 -4.79 -4.61 14.62
C PHE A 134 -4.84 -6.14 14.52
N GLN A 135 -5.51 -6.81 15.46
CA GLN A 135 -5.71 -8.26 15.36
C GLN A 135 -6.63 -8.62 14.19
N GLN A 136 -7.70 -7.86 13.96
CA GLN A 136 -8.57 -8.09 12.81
C GLN A 136 -7.84 -7.82 11.49
N LEU A 137 -7.10 -6.71 11.36
CA LEU A 137 -6.26 -6.44 10.19
C LEU A 137 -5.24 -7.56 9.94
N ALA A 138 -4.57 -8.07 10.98
CA ALA A 138 -3.70 -9.24 10.84
C ALA A 138 -4.45 -10.47 10.27
N GLU A 139 -5.69 -10.71 10.70
CA GLU A 139 -6.50 -11.80 10.14
C GLU A 139 -6.83 -11.58 8.66
N PHE A 140 -7.04 -10.34 8.20
CA PHE A 140 -7.20 -10.00 6.78
C PHE A 140 -5.97 -10.37 5.97
N GLU A 141 -4.81 -9.84 6.34
CA GLU A 141 -3.58 -10.09 5.55
C GLU A 141 -3.18 -11.56 5.55
N MET A 142 -3.47 -12.28 6.64
CA MET A 142 -3.31 -13.73 6.66
C MET A 142 -4.23 -14.41 5.62
N ASN A 143 -5.48 -13.98 5.49
CA ASN A 143 -6.39 -14.52 4.49
C ASN A 143 -5.91 -14.18 3.06
N HIS A 144 -5.49 -12.94 2.81
CA HIS A 144 -4.90 -12.52 1.54
C HIS A 144 -3.69 -13.39 1.18
N TYR A 145 -2.76 -13.54 2.12
CA TYR A 145 -1.58 -14.41 1.99
C TYR A 145 -1.96 -15.85 1.59
N GLN A 146 -2.94 -16.47 2.27
CA GLN A 146 -3.34 -17.85 1.94
C GLN A 146 -3.99 -17.95 0.56
N LYS A 147 -4.80 -16.96 0.18
CA LYS A 147 -5.49 -16.92 -1.12
C LYS A 147 -4.51 -16.72 -2.26
N LEU A 148 -3.55 -15.80 -2.11
CA LEU A 148 -2.48 -15.60 -3.07
C LEU A 148 -1.55 -16.80 -3.16
N LYS A 149 -1.25 -17.48 -2.04
CA LYS A 149 -0.46 -18.71 -2.06
C LYS A 149 -1.17 -19.85 -2.81
N ALA A 150 -2.49 -19.97 -2.64
CA ALA A 150 -3.29 -20.91 -3.42
C ALA A 150 -3.31 -20.55 -4.91
N LEU A 151 -3.45 -19.24 -5.23
CA LEU A 151 -3.36 -18.75 -6.60
C LEU A 151 -2.01 -19.06 -7.22
N LEU A 152 -0.90 -18.79 -6.53
CA LEU A 152 0.45 -19.06 -7.02
C LEU A 152 0.61 -20.52 -7.44
N LYS A 153 0.16 -21.45 -6.58
CA LYS A 153 0.18 -22.87 -6.89
C LYS A 153 -0.63 -23.19 -8.14
N SER A 154 -1.82 -22.61 -8.27
CA SER A 154 -2.68 -22.85 -9.44
C SER A 154 -2.08 -22.29 -10.74
N LEU A 155 -1.47 -21.11 -10.67
CA LEU A 155 -0.74 -20.53 -11.80
C LEU A 155 0.47 -21.38 -12.19
N GLU A 156 1.27 -21.84 -11.23
CA GLU A 156 2.47 -22.65 -11.52
C GLU A 156 2.13 -24.06 -12.06
N GLU A 157 1.04 -24.68 -11.59
CA GLU A 157 0.67 -26.06 -11.98
C GLU A 157 -0.29 -26.13 -13.17
N GLN A 158 -1.31 -25.26 -13.20
CA GLN A 158 -2.38 -25.31 -14.21
C GLN A 158 -2.38 -24.09 -15.14
N GLY A 159 -1.68 -23.00 -14.79
CA GLY A 159 -1.77 -21.74 -15.53
C GLY A 159 -3.11 -21.03 -15.36
N GLU A 160 -3.89 -21.40 -14.34
CA GLU A 160 -5.26 -20.92 -14.17
C GLU A 160 -5.42 -19.92 -13.03
N TRP A 161 -6.30 -18.95 -13.26
CA TRP A 161 -6.70 -17.99 -12.24
C TRP A 161 -7.84 -18.54 -11.39
N LEU A 162 -7.70 -18.38 -10.08
CA LEU A 162 -8.74 -18.74 -9.11
C LEU A 162 -9.75 -17.60 -8.98
N LEU A 163 -11.00 -17.95 -8.65
CA LEU A 163 -11.99 -16.97 -8.23
C LEU A 163 -11.67 -16.50 -6.81
N TYR A 164 -11.79 -15.19 -6.60
CA TYR A 164 -11.59 -14.56 -5.31
C TYR A 164 -12.89 -13.91 -4.83
N ASP A 165 -13.47 -14.47 -3.78
CA ASP A 165 -14.77 -14.02 -3.24
C ASP A 165 -14.65 -12.83 -2.28
N GLY A 166 -13.42 -12.39 -1.99
CA GLY A 166 -13.14 -11.36 -1.00
C GLY A 166 -13.07 -11.88 0.44
N THR A 167 -12.65 -10.99 1.32
CA THR A 167 -12.63 -11.18 2.76
C THR A 167 -13.62 -10.21 3.42
N SER A 168 -14.17 -10.59 4.58
CA SER A 168 -15.19 -9.79 5.26
C SER A 168 -14.90 -9.60 6.74
N LEU A 169 -15.22 -8.39 7.22
CA LEU A 169 -15.07 -8.00 8.63
C LEU A 169 -16.01 -8.84 9.50
N LYS A 170 -15.42 -9.59 10.42
CA LYS A 170 -16.17 -10.26 11.47
C LYS A 170 -16.50 -9.24 12.54
N LYS A 171 -17.77 -8.86 12.66
CA LYS A 171 -18.22 -8.03 13.77
C LYS A 171 -17.95 -8.75 15.09
N ARG A 172 -17.01 -8.22 15.88
CA ARG A 172 -16.72 -8.66 17.25
C ARG A 172 -17.34 -7.66 18.21
N LYS A 173 -17.98 -8.16 19.27
CA LYS A 173 -18.40 -7.30 20.38
C LYS A 173 -17.15 -6.98 21.19
N ILE A 174 -16.76 -5.71 21.25
CA ILE A 174 -15.69 -5.26 22.12
C ILE A 174 -16.35 -4.77 23.42
N PRO A 175 -16.25 -5.50 24.54
CA PRO A 175 -17.08 -5.26 25.72
C PRO A 175 -16.59 -4.10 26.60
N LEU A 176 -15.82 -3.15 26.06
CA LEU A 176 -15.06 -2.18 26.84
C LEU A 176 -15.37 -0.74 26.46
N LYS A 177 -15.52 0.10 27.49
CA LYS A 177 -15.69 1.54 27.35
C LYS A 177 -14.44 2.15 26.73
N PRO A 178 -14.56 3.17 25.86
CA PRO A 178 -13.40 3.87 25.34
C PRO A 178 -12.60 4.50 26.49
N GLU A 179 -11.29 4.29 26.50
CA GLU A 179 -10.36 4.91 27.45
C GLU A 179 -9.53 5.98 26.73
N LYS A 180 -9.26 7.09 27.43
CA LYS A 180 -8.44 8.16 26.87
C LYS A 180 -6.96 7.86 27.13
N ILE A 181 -6.20 7.59 26.08
CA ILE A 181 -4.76 7.47 26.13
C ILE A 181 -4.09 8.83 25.89
N THR A 182 -2.96 9.08 26.56
CA THR A 182 -2.20 10.33 26.44
C THR A 182 -0.69 10.08 26.53
N GLY A 183 0.11 11.07 26.14
CA GLY A 183 1.56 11.03 26.30
C GLY A 183 2.25 10.01 25.37
N GLN A 184 3.28 9.33 25.88
CA GLN A 184 4.11 8.43 25.07
C GLN A 184 3.32 7.28 24.43
N GLU A 185 2.28 6.79 25.09
CA GLU A 185 1.44 5.72 24.58
C GLU A 185 0.67 6.15 23.33
N GLN A 186 0.00 7.30 23.40
CA GLN A 186 -0.72 7.89 22.27
C GLN A 186 0.20 8.14 21.07
N LEU A 187 1.40 8.70 21.31
CA LEU A 187 2.39 8.93 20.24
C LEU A 187 2.83 7.62 19.58
N THR A 188 3.08 6.58 20.38
CA THR A 188 3.53 5.28 19.89
C THR A 188 2.46 4.58 19.04
N ASP A 189 1.21 4.63 19.47
CA ASP A 189 0.07 4.08 18.73
C ASP A 189 -0.20 4.88 17.44
N MET A 190 -0.08 6.20 17.49
CA MET A 190 -0.18 7.06 16.31
C MET A 190 0.92 6.77 15.28
N ASP A 191 2.17 6.56 15.71
CA ASP A 191 3.26 6.21 14.80
C ASP A 191 3.02 4.84 14.15
N ALA A 192 2.49 3.87 14.91
CA ALA A 192 2.10 2.58 14.35
C ALA A 192 1.00 2.72 13.28
N LEU A 193 0.00 3.57 13.52
CA LEU A 193 -1.06 3.88 12.54
C LEU A 193 -0.51 4.55 11.29
N LYS A 194 0.39 5.53 11.41
CA LYS A 194 1.02 6.18 10.24
C LYS A 194 1.77 5.19 9.35
N ILE A 195 2.51 4.28 9.97
CA ILE A 195 3.23 3.22 9.24
C ILE A 195 2.22 2.30 8.54
N ALA A 196 1.18 1.84 9.24
CA ALA A 196 0.15 0.99 8.67
C ALA A 196 -0.55 1.64 7.47
N ILE A 197 -1.02 2.89 7.60
CA ILE A 197 -1.67 3.65 6.51
C ILE A 197 -0.78 3.72 5.26
N ARG A 198 0.53 3.92 5.46
CA ARG A 198 1.48 3.96 4.34
C ARG A 198 1.59 2.60 3.64
N GLU A 199 1.66 1.52 4.39
CA GLU A 199 1.76 0.18 3.81
C GLU A 199 0.46 -0.23 3.09
N GLU A 200 -0.71 0.08 3.65
CA GLU A 200 -2.01 -0.13 2.97
C GLU A 200 -2.10 0.60 1.64
N ARG A 201 -1.66 1.87 1.60
CA ARG A 201 -1.63 2.65 0.36
C ARG A 201 -0.74 2.03 -0.71
N LYS A 202 0.43 1.50 -0.31
CA LYS A 202 1.33 0.80 -1.23
C LYS A 202 0.68 -0.49 -1.76
N ALA A 203 0.07 -1.29 -0.88
CA ALA A 203 -0.61 -2.53 -1.26
C ALA A 203 -1.79 -2.24 -2.22
N ARG A 204 -2.64 -1.27 -1.88
CA ARG A 204 -3.72 -0.76 -2.74
C ARG A 204 -3.21 -0.38 -4.13
N ALA A 205 -2.20 0.49 -4.19
CA ALA A 205 -1.64 0.96 -5.46
C ALA A 205 -1.05 -0.19 -6.28
N TYR A 206 -0.41 -1.15 -5.60
CA TYR A 206 0.13 -2.35 -6.23
C TYR A 206 -0.97 -3.20 -6.87
N TYR A 207 -2.04 -3.50 -6.14
CA TYR A 207 -3.14 -4.28 -6.67
C TYR A 207 -3.91 -3.56 -7.78
N GLN A 208 -4.12 -2.24 -7.68
CA GLN A 208 -4.68 -1.44 -8.78
C GLN A 208 -3.83 -1.59 -10.03
N PHE A 209 -2.51 -1.46 -9.90
CA PHE A 209 -1.57 -1.64 -10.99
C PHE A 209 -1.64 -3.04 -11.62
N LEU A 210 -1.63 -4.11 -10.81
CA LEU A 210 -1.74 -5.48 -11.30
C LEU A 210 -3.07 -5.72 -12.03
N SER A 211 -4.16 -5.14 -11.54
CA SER A 211 -5.49 -5.28 -12.17
C SER A 211 -5.57 -4.69 -13.58
N GLU A 212 -4.73 -3.71 -13.90
CA GLU A 212 -4.66 -3.10 -15.24
C GLU A 212 -3.79 -3.91 -16.20
N LEU A 213 -2.76 -4.60 -15.69
CA LEU A 213 -1.81 -5.36 -16.50
C LEU A 213 -2.20 -6.81 -16.75
N THR A 214 -2.83 -7.46 -15.78
CA THR A 214 -3.27 -8.84 -15.90
C THR A 214 -4.31 -8.97 -16.99
N LYS A 215 -4.16 -9.93 -17.90
CA LYS A 215 -5.09 -10.10 -19.04
C LYS A 215 -6.32 -10.94 -18.69
N ASP A 216 -6.17 -11.94 -17.83
CA ASP A 216 -7.26 -12.84 -17.45
C ASP A 216 -8.32 -12.06 -16.65
N PRO A 217 -9.61 -12.14 -17.03
CA PRO A 217 -10.67 -11.40 -16.36
C PRO A 217 -10.84 -11.76 -14.88
N ARG A 218 -10.58 -13.02 -14.48
CA ARG A 218 -10.61 -13.44 -13.07
C ARG A 218 -9.49 -12.79 -12.28
N GLY A 219 -8.30 -12.73 -12.86
CA GLY A 219 -7.16 -12.04 -12.24
C GLY A 219 -7.37 -10.55 -12.10
N LYS A 220 -7.94 -9.89 -13.13
CA LYS A 220 -8.35 -8.49 -13.05
C LYS A 220 -9.34 -8.26 -11.90
N ASP A 221 -10.37 -9.09 -11.81
CA ASP A 221 -11.41 -8.98 -10.76
C ASP A 221 -10.82 -9.21 -9.36
N MET A 222 -9.98 -10.23 -9.20
CA MET A 222 -9.29 -10.52 -7.94
C MET A 222 -8.46 -9.34 -7.46
N TYR A 223 -7.61 -8.76 -8.31
CA TYR A 223 -6.79 -7.62 -7.91
C TYR A 223 -7.60 -6.35 -7.65
N LYS A 224 -8.70 -6.13 -8.38
CA LYS A 224 -9.62 -5.03 -8.05
C LYS A 224 -10.23 -5.19 -6.66
N ARG A 225 -10.61 -6.42 -6.28
CA ARG A 225 -11.16 -6.71 -4.96
C ARG A 225 -10.13 -6.49 -3.87
N LEU A 226 -8.91 -7.03 -4.02
CA LEU A 226 -7.82 -6.80 -3.08
C LEU A 226 -7.52 -5.31 -2.92
N ALA A 227 -7.42 -4.55 -4.01
CA ALA A 227 -7.24 -3.10 -3.95
C ALA A 227 -8.36 -2.38 -3.16
N ASN A 228 -9.61 -2.81 -3.32
CA ASN A 228 -10.74 -2.24 -2.58
C ASN A 228 -10.72 -2.64 -1.09
N GLU A 229 -10.22 -3.83 -0.77
CA GLU A 229 -10.02 -4.29 0.61
C GLU A 229 -8.93 -3.45 1.30
N GLU A 230 -7.80 -3.20 0.64
CA GLU A 230 -6.74 -2.33 1.19
C GLU A 230 -7.18 -0.86 1.32
N GLU A 231 -8.02 -0.37 0.40
CA GLU A 231 -8.65 0.95 0.55
C GLU A 231 -9.55 1.03 1.79
N LEU A 232 -10.28 -0.06 2.10
CA LEU A 232 -11.09 -0.13 3.31
C LEU A 232 -10.21 -0.16 4.56
N HIS A 233 -9.11 -0.93 4.55
CA HIS A 233 -8.13 -0.95 5.63
C HIS A 233 -7.53 0.43 5.87
N GLU A 234 -7.09 1.11 4.80
CA GLU A 234 -6.57 2.47 4.84
C GLU A 234 -7.57 3.42 5.51
N LYS A 235 -8.85 3.33 5.12
CA LYS A 235 -9.91 4.17 5.70
C LYS A 235 -10.08 3.91 7.20
N ILE A 236 -10.17 2.65 7.60
CA ILE A 236 -10.30 2.25 9.02
C ILE A 236 -9.15 2.82 9.85
N LEU A 237 -7.91 2.69 9.36
CA LEU A 237 -6.73 3.18 10.04
C LEU A 237 -6.70 4.71 10.14
N ASN A 238 -7.10 5.43 9.08
CA ASN A 238 -7.23 6.89 9.11
C ASN A 238 -8.27 7.34 10.13
N ASP A 239 -9.43 6.71 10.17
CA ASP A 239 -10.48 7.04 11.14
C ASP A 239 -9.96 6.88 12.59
N GLN A 240 -9.19 5.82 12.85
CA GLN A 240 -8.55 5.64 14.17
C GLN A 240 -7.44 6.65 14.44
N TYR A 241 -6.64 7.00 13.44
CA TYR A 241 -5.60 8.02 13.56
C TYR A 241 -6.19 9.37 13.96
N TYR A 242 -7.24 9.83 13.27
CA TYR A 242 -7.90 11.09 13.61
C TYR A 242 -8.58 11.04 14.97
N SER A 243 -9.22 9.92 15.32
CA SER A 243 -9.82 9.74 16.65
C SER A 243 -8.76 9.85 17.75
N LEU A 244 -7.65 9.11 17.62
CA LEU A 244 -6.56 9.16 18.59
C LEU A 244 -5.89 10.53 18.64
N HIS A 245 -5.60 11.15 17.50
CA HIS A 245 -4.97 12.47 17.46
C HIS A 245 -5.82 13.54 18.16
N ASN A 246 -7.12 13.58 17.87
CA ASN A 246 -7.99 14.66 18.32
C ASN A 246 -8.53 14.43 19.74
N THR A 247 -8.80 13.18 20.11
CA THR A 247 -9.50 12.86 21.36
C THR A 247 -8.68 12.02 22.33
N GLY A 248 -7.64 11.34 21.84
CA GLY A 248 -6.90 10.32 22.59
C GLY A 248 -7.69 9.03 22.77
N ILE A 249 -8.73 8.78 21.98
CA ILE A 249 -9.61 7.61 22.14
C ILE A 249 -9.59 6.77 20.86
N TRP A 250 -9.53 5.44 21.01
CA TRP A 250 -9.80 4.49 19.95
C TRP A 250 -11.33 4.35 19.73
N SER A 251 -11.80 4.67 18.53
CA SER A 251 -13.23 4.58 18.14
C SER A 251 -13.60 3.23 17.53
N TRP A 252 -12.65 2.29 17.48
CA TRP A 252 -12.87 0.96 16.92
C TRP A 252 -13.95 0.17 17.69
N GLY A 253 -14.91 -0.38 16.94
CA GLY A 253 -16.00 -1.22 17.46
C GLY A 253 -17.25 -0.48 17.90
N ASP A 254 -17.31 0.86 17.74
CA ASP A 254 -18.51 1.68 17.96
C ASP A 254 -19.49 1.67 16.77
#